data_AF-A0A7X7G0P2-F1
#
_entry.id   AF-A0A7X7G0P2-F1
#
_cell.length_a   1.000
_cell.length_b   1.000
_cell.length_c   1.000
_cell.angle_alpha   90.00
_cell.angle_beta   90.00
_cell.angle_gamma   90.00
#
_symmetry.space_group_name_H-M   'P 1'
#
loop_
_entity.id
_entity.type
_entity.pdbx_description
1 polymer ?
#
loop_
_entity_poly.entity_id
_entity_poly.type
_entity_poly.pdbx_seq_one_letter_code
_entity_poly.pdbx_strand_id
1 'polypeptide(L)'
;MERFHYFIRRLLLAIPTFLGITFVVFALCQFVPGGPVEQMMLNMRGAGAGSRAAAGAAISQEQRAALEKHFGFDRPVLERYWNWLVRQRAGLAADSYMYPNKTVWQLIKQRFPVSLIFGITGFALTYLVCIPLGIAKAMRNGGPFDLASSVAVFTLYAIPAFAFGMILKVLFSGAAEGFWDILPAAGFRSEGYAQLPPAGRILDTLRHMVLPVLCYMLGHFAVLTLLMKNSLLEQIGQDYIRTVLAKGATLRRAVWGHAFRNALIPIATGFGDVMTLMFAGSVLIERVFEIPGMGRLSLDAIVGRDYMVFMGILSLTSILGLLGRMVSDLAYVLIDPRINFKSS
;
A
#
# COMPACT_ATOMS: atom_id res chain seq x y z
N MET A 1 -17.05 -24.02 18.71
CA MET A 1 -15.83 -23.80 19.53
C MET A 1 -14.54 -23.83 18.71
N GLU A 2 -14.40 -24.66 17.67
CA GLU A 2 -13.16 -24.75 16.85
C GLU A 2 -12.74 -23.43 16.18
N ARG A 3 -13.71 -22.68 15.63
CA ARG A 3 -13.43 -21.37 14.99
C ARG A 3 -12.83 -20.35 15.98
N PHE A 4 -13.34 -20.30 17.20
CA PHE A 4 -12.84 -19.38 18.24
C PHE A 4 -11.41 -19.73 18.68
N HIS A 5 -11.11 -21.02 18.83
CA HIS A 5 -9.75 -21.50 19.13
C HIS A 5 -8.77 -21.15 18.00
N TYR A 6 -9.18 -21.28 16.74
CA TYR A 6 -8.39 -20.86 15.60
C TYR A 6 -8.05 -19.36 15.64
N PHE A 7 -9.05 -18.50 15.89
CA PHE A 7 -8.84 -17.05 15.97
C PHE A 7 -7.92 -16.67 17.14
N ILE A 8 -8.08 -17.31 18.29
CA ILE A 8 -7.17 -17.09 19.43
C ILE A 8 -5.75 -17.53 19.07
N ARG A 9 -5.57 -18.73 18.49
CA ARG A 9 -4.24 -19.22 18.07
C ARG A 9 -3.59 -18.23 17.09
N ARG A 10 -4.36 -17.69 16.15
CA ARG A 10 -3.86 -16.73 15.16
C ARG A 10 -3.53 -15.37 15.78
N LEU A 11 -4.34 -14.89 16.73
CA LEU A 11 -4.05 -13.68 17.50
C LEU A 11 -2.78 -13.85 18.35
N LEU A 12 -2.62 -15.00 19.00
CA LEU A 12 -1.43 -15.32 19.78
C LEU A 12 -0.19 -15.45 18.90
N LEU A 13 -0.30 -16.00 17.69
CA LEU A 13 0.80 -16.07 16.71
C LEU A 13 1.13 -14.70 16.10
N ALA A 14 0.19 -13.75 16.09
CA ALA A 14 0.45 -12.40 15.61
C ALA A 14 1.49 -11.67 16.48
N ILE A 15 1.51 -11.93 17.79
CA ILE A 15 2.45 -11.31 18.74
C ILE A 15 3.92 -11.68 18.41
N PRO A 16 4.34 -12.96 18.41
CA PRO A 16 5.72 -13.32 18.09
C PRO A 16 6.08 -12.96 16.64
N THR A 17 5.11 -12.98 15.72
CA THR A 17 5.34 -12.53 14.33
C THR A 17 5.64 -11.04 14.28
N PHE A 18 4.87 -10.21 14.97
CA PHE A 18 5.10 -8.77 15.05
C PHE A 18 6.44 -8.43 15.71
N LEU A 19 6.78 -9.12 16.80
CA LEU A 19 8.08 -8.98 17.46
C LEU A 19 9.22 -9.40 16.52
N GLY A 20 9.08 -10.52 15.82
CA GLY A 20 10.06 -10.98 14.84
C GLY A 20 10.29 -9.97 13.71
N ILE A 21 9.22 -9.47 13.08
CA ILE A 21 9.31 -8.48 12.00
C ILE A 21 10.00 -7.21 12.49
N THR A 22 9.54 -6.64 13.61
CA THR A 22 10.10 -5.39 14.13
C THR A 22 11.53 -5.56 14.63
N PHE A 23 11.86 -6.68 15.27
CA PHE A 23 13.22 -6.94 15.75
C PHE A 23 14.21 -7.09 14.60
N VAL A 24 13.87 -7.86 13.56
CA VAL A 24 14.73 -8.04 12.39
C VAL A 24 15.00 -6.70 11.71
N VAL A 25 13.96 -5.90 11.44
CA VAL A 25 14.17 -4.61 10.78
C VAL A 25 14.88 -3.62 11.70
N PHE A 26 14.59 -3.62 13.00
CA PHE A 26 15.33 -2.82 13.97
C PHE A 26 16.82 -3.15 13.94
N ALA A 27 17.17 -4.44 13.98
CA ALA A 27 18.55 -4.90 13.92
C ALA A 27 19.23 -4.47 12.61
N LEU A 28 18.55 -4.62 11.47
CA LEU A 28 19.06 -4.14 10.17
C LEU A 28 19.35 -2.65 10.20
N CYS A 29 18.45 -1.83 10.74
CA CYS A 29 18.66 -0.38 10.86
C CYS A 29 19.88 -0.01 11.72
N GLN A 30 20.31 -0.88 12.64
CA GLN A 30 21.54 -0.64 13.43
C GLN A 30 22.82 -0.86 12.64
N PHE A 31 22.78 -1.69 11.58
CA PHE A 31 23.93 -1.99 10.74
C PHE A 31 24.02 -1.11 9.50
N VAL A 32 22.94 -0.40 9.15
CA VAL A 32 22.93 0.49 7.98
C VAL A 32 23.78 1.74 8.27
N PRO A 33 24.84 1.98 7.49
CA PRO A 33 25.71 3.15 7.69
C PRO A 33 24.97 4.45 7.36
N GLY A 34 25.33 5.52 8.09
CA GLY A 34 24.72 6.84 7.96
C GLY A 34 23.46 6.98 8.82
N GLY A 35 23.54 6.59 10.10
CA GLY A 35 22.44 6.74 11.04
C GLY A 35 22.23 8.19 11.48
N PRO A 36 21.35 8.41 12.47
CA PRO A 36 20.98 9.76 12.91
C PRO A 36 22.15 10.56 13.49
N VAL A 37 23.11 9.88 14.11
CA VAL A 37 24.34 10.51 14.63
C VAL A 37 25.15 11.06 13.46
N GLU A 38 25.43 10.25 12.43
CA GLU A 38 26.16 10.67 11.24
C GLU A 38 25.43 11.77 10.47
N GLN A 39 24.11 11.68 10.31
CA GLN A 39 23.35 12.72 9.62
C GLN A 39 23.33 14.04 10.37
N MET A 40 23.14 14.03 11.70
CA MET A 40 23.18 15.26 12.49
C MET A 40 24.57 15.90 12.42
N MET A 41 25.62 15.08 12.50
CA MET A 41 27.01 15.52 12.28
C MET A 41 27.22 16.14 10.88
N LEU A 42 26.69 15.52 9.83
CA LEU A 42 26.76 16.05 8.46
C LEU A 42 25.99 17.37 8.31
N ASN A 43 24.80 17.47 8.90
CA ASN A 43 24.00 18.70 8.89
C ASN A 43 24.70 19.84 9.64
N MET A 44 25.34 19.55 10.79
CA MET A 44 26.16 20.51 11.52
C MET A 44 27.38 20.98 10.70
N ARG A 45 28.02 20.08 9.93
CA ARG A 45 29.10 20.43 8.99
C ARG A 45 28.60 21.27 7.82
N GLY A 46 27.46 20.92 7.23
CA GLY A 46 26.86 21.60 6.08
C GLY A 46 26.29 22.98 6.41
N ALA A 47 25.69 23.16 7.58
CA ALA A 47 25.22 24.46 8.08
C ALA A 47 26.38 25.43 8.39
N GLY A 48 27.60 24.93 8.58
CA GLY A 48 28.82 25.73 8.74
C GLY A 48 29.48 26.18 7.43
N ALA A 49 29.06 25.67 6.27
CA ALA A 49 29.72 25.88 4.98
C ALA A 49 29.66 27.32 4.43
N GLY A 50 28.90 28.22 5.07
CA GLY A 50 28.92 29.66 4.78
C GLY A 50 30.16 30.39 5.33
N SER A 51 30.94 29.76 6.21
CA SER A 51 32.19 30.30 6.75
C SER A 51 33.37 29.47 6.26
N ARG A 52 34.28 30.08 5.49
CA ARG A 52 35.52 29.45 4.98
C ARG A 52 36.44 28.87 6.08
N ALA A 53 36.12 29.10 7.36
CA ALA A 53 36.80 28.53 8.52
C ALA A 53 36.27 27.15 8.98
N ALA A 54 35.10 26.69 8.50
CA ALA A 54 34.46 25.46 8.97
C ALA A 54 34.83 24.19 8.18
N ALA A 55 35.54 24.34 7.05
CA ALA A 55 35.89 23.23 6.16
C ALA A 55 36.90 22.21 6.77
N GLY A 56 37.45 22.51 7.95
CA GLY A 56 38.44 21.66 8.65
C GLY A 56 38.12 21.36 10.11
N ALA A 57 36.96 21.76 10.64
CA ALA A 57 36.59 21.44 12.01
C ALA A 57 36.23 19.96 12.11
N ALA A 58 37.21 19.12 12.47
CA ALA A 58 36.95 17.77 12.94
C ALA A 58 35.93 17.87 14.08
N ILE A 59 34.79 17.21 13.91
CA ILE A 59 33.78 17.11 14.97
C ILE A 59 34.49 16.52 16.19
N SER A 60 34.47 17.25 17.30
CA SER A 60 35.12 16.79 18.53
C SER A 60 34.53 15.43 18.93
N GLN A 61 35.39 14.52 19.39
CA GLN A 61 34.97 13.20 19.88
C GLN A 61 33.91 13.35 21.01
N GLU A 62 33.95 14.45 21.75
CA GLU A 62 32.95 14.81 22.75
C GLU A 62 31.57 15.12 22.15
N GLN A 63 31.52 15.84 21.01
CA GLN A 63 30.26 16.15 20.32
C GLN A 63 29.61 14.88 19.77
N ARG A 64 30.43 13.96 19.23
CA ARG A 64 29.93 12.65 18.80
C ARG A 64 29.38 11.84 19.97
N ALA A 65 30.11 11.76 21.08
CA ALA A 65 29.65 11.04 22.27
C ALA A 65 28.35 11.64 22.85
N ALA A 66 28.20 12.96 22.83
CA ALA A 66 26.97 13.64 23.25
C ALA A 66 25.78 13.29 22.33
N LEU A 67 26.00 13.23 21.01
CA LEU A 67 24.97 12.81 20.05
C LEU A 67 24.62 11.34 20.20
N GLU A 68 25.60 10.46 20.38
CA GLU A 68 25.38 9.04 20.64
C GLU A 68 24.53 8.85 21.88
N LYS A 69 24.82 9.57 22.96
CA LYS A 69 24.00 9.58 24.19
C LYS A 69 22.59 10.14 23.96
N HIS A 70 22.46 11.22 23.20
CA HIS A 70 21.16 11.83 22.88
C HIS A 70 20.23 10.86 22.14
N PHE A 71 20.78 10.11 21.18
CA PHE A 71 20.02 9.10 20.43
C PHE A 71 19.99 7.72 21.11
N GLY A 72 20.59 7.58 22.30
CA GLY A 72 20.61 6.35 23.08
C GLY A 72 21.54 5.26 22.54
N PHE A 73 22.48 5.60 21.66
CA PHE A 73 23.47 4.66 21.12
C PHE A 73 24.52 4.20 22.14
N ASP A 74 24.57 4.85 23.31
CA ASP A 74 25.37 4.44 24.48
C ASP A 74 24.86 3.17 25.17
N ARG A 75 23.63 2.74 24.86
CA ARG A 75 22.96 1.60 25.49
C ARG A 75 23.02 0.32 24.67
N PRO A 76 22.92 -0.86 25.32
CA PRO A 76 22.82 -2.14 24.63
C PRO A 76 21.65 -2.18 23.63
N VAL A 77 21.84 -2.85 22.50
CA VAL A 77 20.86 -2.91 21.40
C VAL A 77 19.48 -3.38 21.85
N LEU A 78 19.43 -4.39 22.73
CA LEU A 78 18.17 -4.92 23.26
C LEU A 78 17.42 -3.90 24.14
N GLU A 79 18.13 -3.09 24.92
CA GLU A 79 17.51 -2.04 25.73
C GLU A 79 16.90 -0.95 24.84
N ARG A 80 17.61 -0.58 23.76
CA ARG A 80 17.09 0.38 22.77
C ARG A 80 15.85 -0.16 22.06
N TYR A 81 15.88 -1.43 21.64
CA TYR A 81 14.71 -2.07 21.03
C TYR A 81 13.52 -2.10 21.98
N TRP A 82 13.74 -2.49 23.24
CA TRP A 82 12.69 -2.50 24.25
C TRP A 82 12.12 -1.11 24.54
N ASN A 83 12.98 -0.09 24.62
CA ASN A 83 12.57 1.30 24.76
C ASN A 83 11.70 1.76 23.58
N TRP A 84 12.16 1.52 22.35
CA TRP A 84 11.42 1.83 21.13
C TRP A 84 10.07 1.10 21.06
N LEU A 85 10.06 -0.20 21.37
CA LEU A 85 8.87 -1.04 21.32
C LEU A 85 7.83 -0.65 22.36
N VAL A 86 8.25 -0.46 23.62
CA VAL A 86 7.33 -0.28 24.75
C VAL A 86 7.15 1.19 25.09
N ARG A 87 8.24 1.91 25.39
CA ARG A 87 8.16 3.31 25.85
C ARG A 87 7.75 4.25 24.73
N GLN A 88 8.26 4.04 23.52
CA GLN A 88 7.89 4.83 22.34
C GLN A 88 6.70 4.25 21.58
N ARG A 89 6.01 3.23 22.13
CA ARG A 89 4.80 2.60 21.56
C ARG A 89 5.02 2.12 20.12
N ALA A 90 6.01 1.26 19.95
CA ALA A 90 6.47 0.76 18.65
C ALA A 90 6.80 1.90 17.67
N GLY A 91 7.46 2.95 18.19
CA GLY A 91 7.87 4.12 17.40
C GLY A 91 6.80 5.17 17.15
N LEU A 92 5.52 4.95 17.47
CA LEU A 92 4.46 5.95 17.22
C LEU A 92 4.67 7.24 18.03
N ALA A 93 5.23 7.14 19.23
CA ALA A 93 5.55 8.27 20.09
C ALA A 93 7.00 8.77 19.92
N ALA A 94 7.78 8.16 19.04
CA ALA A 94 9.13 8.61 18.76
C ALA A 94 9.11 9.94 17.98
N ASP A 95 10.15 10.75 18.18
CA ASP A 95 10.37 11.94 17.39
C ASP A 95 11.05 11.59 16.06
N SER A 96 10.66 12.32 15.02
CA SER A 96 11.27 12.24 13.71
C SER A 96 12.63 12.93 13.70
N TYR A 97 13.61 12.30 13.07
CA TYR A 97 14.94 12.90 12.85
C TYR A 97 14.93 13.93 11.71
N MET A 98 14.03 13.75 10.73
CA MET A 98 13.93 14.62 9.56
C MET A 98 12.93 15.77 9.74
N TYR A 99 11.87 15.57 10.52
CA TYR A 99 10.79 16.54 10.72
C TYR A 99 10.81 17.06 12.17
N PRO A 100 11.43 18.24 12.41
CA PRO A 100 11.57 18.80 13.75
C PRO A 100 10.22 18.98 14.46
N ASN A 101 10.20 18.68 15.76
CA ASN A 101 9.02 18.84 16.63
C ASN A 101 7.79 18.04 16.17
N LYS A 102 7.98 16.97 15.39
CA LYS A 102 6.91 16.07 14.98
C LYS A 102 7.18 14.65 15.43
N THR A 103 6.17 14.06 16.05
CA THR A 103 6.19 12.62 16.34
C THR A 103 5.80 11.82 15.11
N VAL A 104 6.22 10.56 15.07
CA VAL A 104 5.84 9.63 13.98
C VAL A 104 4.32 9.57 13.84
N TRP A 105 3.57 9.48 14.94
CA TRP A 105 2.10 9.46 14.90
C TRP A 105 1.51 10.72 14.25
N GLN A 106 2.06 11.90 14.52
CA GLN A 106 1.57 13.15 13.90
C GLN A 106 1.79 13.15 12.38
N LEU A 107 2.94 12.64 11.92
CA LEU A 107 3.23 12.49 10.49
C LEU A 107 2.27 11.50 9.83
N ILE A 108 2.07 10.34 10.45
CA ILE A 108 1.12 9.32 9.99
C ILE A 108 -0.29 9.91 9.92
N LYS A 109 -0.77 10.56 10.98
CA LYS A 109 -2.11 11.16 11.04
C LYS A 109 -2.34 12.21 9.94
N GLN A 110 -1.30 12.95 9.55
CA GLN A 110 -1.38 13.95 8.47
C GLN A 110 -1.48 13.32 7.08
N ARG A 111 -0.81 12.18 6.85
CA ARG A 111 -0.69 11.55 5.53
C ARG A 111 -1.70 10.43 5.29
N PHE A 112 -2.14 9.77 6.36
CA PHE A 112 -3.03 8.62 6.30
C PHE A 112 -4.36 8.90 5.57
N PRO A 113 -5.07 10.03 5.78
CA PRO A 113 -6.32 10.29 5.07
C PRO A 113 -6.15 10.37 3.54
N VAL A 114 -5.00 10.86 3.06
CA VAL A 114 -4.71 10.93 1.62
C VAL A 114 -4.52 9.53 1.06
N SER A 115 -3.67 8.70 1.68
CA SER A 115 -3.49 7.30 1.26
C SER A 115 -4.76 6.48 1.38
N LEU A 116 -5.60 6.76 2.37
CA LEU A 116 -6.91 6.13 2.53
C LEU A 116 -7.82 6.40 1.32
N ILE A 117 -7.90 7.65 0.89
CA ILE A 117 -8.73 8.07 -0.26
C ILE A 117 -8.25 7.40 -1.55
N PHE A 118 -6.95 7.42 -1.84
CA PHE A 118 -6.38 6.75 -3.00
C PHE A 118 -6.52 5.22 -2.94
N GLY A 119 -6.23 4.62 -1.77
CA GLY A 119 -6.30 3.18 -1.57
C GLY A 119 -7.71 2.63 -1.74
N ILE A 120 -8.70 3.22 -1.07
CA ILE A 120 -10.11 2.77 -1.18
C ILE A 120 -10.65 3.01 -2.59
N THR A 121 -10.39 4.19 -3.17
CA THR A 121 -10.92 4.52 -4.50
C THR A 121 -10.27 3.65 -5.57
N GLY A 122 -8.95 3.48 -5.51
CA GLY A 122 -8.21 2.59 -6.41
C GLY A 122 -8.68 1.15 -6.29
N PHE A 123 -8.84 0.64 -5.07
CA PHE A 123 -9.36 -0.70 -4.83
C PHE A 123 -10.78 -0.87 -5.39
N ALA A 124 -11.70 0.03 -5.05
CA ALA A 124 -13.10 -0.03 -5.47
C ALA A 124 -13.22 0.01 -7.00
N LEU A 125 -12.52 0.92 -7.67
CA LEU A 125 -12.54 1.03 -9.12
C LEU A 125 -11.85 -0.17 -9.81
N THR A 126 -10.79 -0.71 -9.21
CA THR A 126 -10.15 -1.93 -9.71
C THR A 126 -11.17 -3.07 -9.75
N TYR A 127 -11.91 -3.31 -8.66
CA TYR A 127 -12.92 -4.37 -8.63
C TYR A 127 -14.10 -4.06 -9.55
N LEU A 128 -14.57 -2.82 -9.57
CA LEU A 128 -15.68 -2.36 -10.42
C LEU A 128 -15.39 -2.55 -11.91
N VAL A 129 -14.13 -2.43 -12.34
CA VAL A 129 -13.74 -2.56 -13.75
C VAL A 129 -13.30 -3.99 -14.09
N CYS A 130 -12.43 -4.59 -13.27
CA CYS A 130 -11.82 -5.89 -13.58
C CYS A 130 -12.82 -7.04 -13.47
N ILE A 131 -13.75 -7.02 -12.51
CA ILE A 131 -14.72 -8.11 -12.34
C ILE A 131 -15.67 -8.17 -13.55
N PRO A 132 -16.35 -7.08 -13.95
CA PRO A 132 -17.19 -7.09 -15.15
C PRO A 132 -16.40 -7.44 -16.42
N LEU A 133 -15.17 -6.95 -16.56
CA LEU A 133 -14.32 -7.30 -17.69
C LEU A 133 -13.98 -8.80 -17.71
N GLY A 134 -13.60 -9.38 -16.57
CA GLY A 134 -13.34 -10.81 -16.43
C GLY A 134 -14.55 -11.68 -16.73
N ILE A 135 -15.74 -11.28 -16.25
CA ILE A 135 -17.02 -11.92 -16.60
C ILE A 135 -17.27 -11.85 -18.10
N ALA A 136 -17.13 -10.66 -18.71
CA ALA A 136 -17.36 -10.48 -20.14
C ALA A 136 -16.39 -11.34 -20.98
N LYS A 137 -15.14 -11.49 -20.53
CA LYS A 137 -14.13 -12.35 -21.16
C LYS A 137 -14.48 -13.83 -21.03
N ALA A 138 -14.94 -14.29 -19.87
CA ALA A 138 -15.38 -15.67 -19.69
C ALA A 138 -16.62 -16.00 -20.53
N MET A 139 -17.60 -15.11 -20.57
CA MET A 139 -18.83 -15.30 -21.35
C MET A 139 -18.60 -15.31 -22.86
N ARG A 140 -17.51 -14.73 -23.34
CA ARG A 140 -17.11 -14.67 -24.76
C ARG A 140 -15.77 -15.37 -25.00
N ASN A 141 -15.48 -16.39 -24.19
CA ASN A 141 -14.19 -17.09 -24.22
C ASN A 141 -13.91 -17.67 -25.60
N GLY A 142 -12.68 -17.48 -26.10
CA GLY A 142 -12.27 -17.91 -27.45
C GLY A 142 -12.76 -17.03 -28.60
N GLY A 143 -13.57 -15.99 -28.33
CA GLY A 143 -14.02 -15.03 -29.34
C GLY A 143 -13.06 -13.84 -29.53
N PRO A 144 -13.33 -12.97 -30.52
CA PRO A 144 -12.48 -11.82 -30.83
C PRO A 144 -12.40 -10.81 -29.67
N PHE A 145 -13.48 -10.65 -28.90
CA PHE A 145 -13.47 -9.80 -27.70
C PHE A 145 -12.47 -10.31 -26.65
N ASP A 146 -12.42 -11.62 -26.44
CA ASP A 146 -11.49 -12.22 -25.48
C ASP A 146 -10.05 -12.05 -25.94
N LEU A 147 -9.76 -12.24 -27.23
CA LEU A 147 -8.44 -12.01 -27.81
C LEU A 147 -8.02 -10.53 -27.67
N ALA A 148 -8.84 -9.59 -28.17
CA ALA A 148 -8.53 -8.16 -28.17
C ALA A 148 -8.35 -7.61 -26.75
N SER A 149 -9.24 -7.96 -25.82
CA SER A 149 -9.10 -7.56 -24.42
C SER A 149 -7.90 -8.22 -23.73
N SER A 150 -7.53 -9.46 -24.10
CA SER A 150 -6.31 -10.09 -23.57
C SER A 150 -5.07 -9.34 -24.03
N VAL A 151 -4.98 -8.97 -25.32
CA VAL A 151 -3.88 -8.16 -25.83
C VAL A 151 -3.80 -6.84 -25.05
N ALA A 152 -4.91 -6.12 -24.89
CA ALA A 152 -4.91 -4.88 -24.11
C ALA A 152 -4.46 -5.09 -22.65
N VAL A 153 -4.99 -6.12 -21.97
CA VAL A 153 -4.65 -6.45 -20.58
C VAL A 153 -3.17 -6.79 -20.43
N PHE A 154 -2.59 -7.61 -21.32
CA PHE A 154 -1.19 -8.01 -21.24
C PHE A 154 -0.23 -6.89 -21.64
N THR A 155 -0.57 -6.08 -22.63
CA THR A 155 0.21 -4.89 -22.99
C THR A 155 0.28 -3.92 -21.82
N LEU A 156 -0.86 -3.64 -21.18
CA LEU A 156 -0.93 -2.78 -20.00
C LEU A 156 -0.17 -3.37 -18.81
N TYR A 157 -0.21 -4.69 -18.62
CA TYR A 157 0.53 -5.38 -17.57
C TYR A 157 2.05 -5.30 -17.73
N ALA A 158 2.54 -5.27 -18.98
CA ALA A 158 3.97 -5.17 -19.26
C ALA A 158 4.56 -3.80 -18.85
N ILE A 159 3.73 -2.77 -18.68
CA ILE A 159 4.17 -1.42 -18.31
C ILE A 159 4.18 -1.31 -16.77
N PRO A 160 5.31 -0.97 -16.13
CA PRO A 160 5.33 -0.67 -14.70
C PRO A 160 4.38 0.48 -14.37
N ALA A 161 3.56 0.34 -13.32
CA ALA A 161 2.52 1.32 -13.00
C ALA A 161 3.02 2.77 -12.80
N PHE A 162 4.21 2.95 -12.23
CA PHE A 162 4.80 4.28 -12.10
C PHE A 162 5.25 4.86 -13.46
N ALA A 163 5.75 4.02 -14.36
CA ALA A 163 6.16 4.43 -15.70
C ALA A 163 4.94 4.77 -16.57
N PHE A 164 3.86 3.99 -16.44
CA PHE A 164 2.57 4.35 -17.01
C PHE A 164 2.09 5.72 -16.50
N GLY A 165 2.26 5.99 -15.20
CA GLY A 165 1.98 7.31 -14.62
C GLY A 165 2.81 8.44 -15.22
N MET A 166 4.10 8.21 -15.50
CA MET A 166 4.94 9.20 -16.19
C MET A 166 4.43 9.47 -17.61
N ILE A 167 4.04 8.44 -18.35
CA ILE A 167 3.44 8.59 -19.69
C ILE A 167 2.15 9.40 -19.60
N LEU A 168 1.24 9.05 -18.67
CA LEU A 168 0.00 9.77 -18.47
C LEU A 168 0.22 11.26 -18.12
N LYS A 169 1.23 11.55 -17.30
CA LYS A 169 1.60 12.93 -16.93
C LYS A 169 2.06 13.71 -18.17
N VAL A 170 2.95 13.13 -18.98
CA VAL A 170 3.40 13.75 -20.25
C VAL A 170 2.23 14.04 -21.18
N LEU A 171 1.30 13.10 -21.32
CA LEU A 171 0.19 13.23 -22.27
C LEU A 171 -0.90 14.20 -21.82
N PHE A 172 -1.26 14.22 -20.53
CA PHE A 172 -2.50 14.84 -20.05
C PHE A 172 -2.32 16.02 -19.09
N SER A 173 -1.11 16.30 -18.62
CA SER A 173 -0.86 17.34 -17.62
C SER A 173 0.04 18.49 -18.08
N GLY A 174 0.15 18.71 -19.39
CA GLY A 174 0.99 19.77 -19.95
C GLY A 174 2.48 19.64 -19.61
N ALA A 175 2.94 18.45 -19.19
CA ALA A 175 4.33 18.26 -18.75
C ALA A 175 5.34 18.25 -19.91
N ALA A 176 4.87 18.18 -21.16
CA ALA A 176 5.68 18.34 -22.36
C ALA A 176 4.94 19.24 -23.36
N GLU A 177 5.71 20.04 -24.12
CA GLU A 177 5.17 20.90 -25.16
C GLU A 177 4.46 20.06 -26.25
N GLY A 178 3.31 20.54 -26.71
CA GLY A 178 2.51 19.87 -27.75
C GLY A 178 1.50 18.82 -27.25
N PHE A 179 1.39 18.61 -25.92
CA PHE A 179 0.41 17.69 -25.32
C PHE A 179 -0.73 18.41 -24.59
N TRP A 180 -1.70 17.63 -24.09
CA TRP A 180 -2.89 18.18 -23.43
C TRP A 180 -2.58 18.66 -22.01
N ASP A 181 -3.18 19.79 -21.62
CA ASP A 181 -3.14 20.34 -20.27
C ASP A 181 -4.54 20.29 -19.63
N ILE A 182 -5.01 19.08 -19.34
CA ILE A 182 -6.38 18.83 -18.88
C ILE A 182 -6.39 18.35 -17.42
N LEU A 183 -5.36 17.67 -16.96
CA LEU A 183 -5.31 17.05 -15.64
C LEU A 183 -4.10 17.55 -14.84
N PRO A 184 -4.21 17.68 -13.51
CA PRO A 184 -3.09 18.10 -12.68
C PRO A 184 -1.89 17.17 -12.78
N ALA A 185 -0.69 17.76 -12.88
CA ALA A 185 0.56 17.02 -12.99
C ALA A 185 1.03 16.40 -11.66
N ALA A 186 0.64 17.01 -10.54
CA ALA A 186 1.13 16.69 -9.22
C ALA A 186 0.18 17.17 -8.12
N GLY A 187 0.38 16.65 -6.91
CA GLY A 187 -0.33 17.04 -5.70
C GLY A 187 -1.66 16.30 -5.51
N PHE A 188 -2.31 16.60 -4.39
CA PHE A 188 -3.63 16.06 -4.05
C PHE A 188 -4.77 17.05 -4.29
N ARG A 189 -4.46 18.35 -4.31
CA ARG A 189 -5.39 19.48 -4.41
C ARG A 189 -4.68 20.68 -5.03
N SER A 190 -5.43 21.55 -5.72
CA SER A 190 -4.89 22.79 -6.28
C SER A 190 -4.54 23.83 -5.20
N GLU A 191 -3.67 24.77 -5.58
CA GLU A 191 -3.57 26.05 -4.88
C GLU A 191 -4.94 26.74 -4.87
N GLY A 192 -5.33 27.32 -3.74
CA GLY A 192 -6.66 27.93 -3.62
C GLY A 192 -7.81 26.98 -3.26
N TYR A 193 -7.53 25.71 -2.90
CA TYR A 193 -8.57 24.74 -2.55
C TYR A 193 -9.55 25.23 -1.46
N ALA A 194 -9.05 25.97 -0.48
CA ALA A 194 -9.86 26.51 0.61
C ALA A 194 -10.87 27.56 0.14
N GLN A 195 -10.61 28.22 -0.97
CA GLN A 195 -11.44 29.29 -1.55
C GLN A 195 -12.50 28.72 -2.51
N LEU A 196 -12.37 27.45 -2.94
CA LEU A 196 -13.34 26.81 -3.83
C LEU A 196 -14.66 26.51 -3.11
N PRO A 197 -15.81 26.61 -3.81
CA PRO A 197 -17.10 26.13 -3.30
C PRO A 197 -17.06 24.60 -3.11
N PRO A 198 -17.98 24.02 -2.32
CA PRO A 198 -17.98 22.58 -2.02
C PRO A 198 -17.92 21.67 -3.26
N ALA A 199 -18.69 21.98 -4.31
CA ALA A 199 -18.65 21.23 -5.57
C ALA A 199 -17.30 21.37 -6.30
N GLY A 200 -16.71 22.58 -6.28
CA GLY A 200 -15.39 22.84 -6.85
C GLY A 200 -14.29 22.04 -6.15
N ARG A 201 -14.36 21.92 -4.81
CA ARG A 201 -13.43 21.11 -4.02
C ARG A 201 -13.50 19.61 -4.36
N ILE A 202 -14.70 19.09 -4.58
CA ILE A 202 -14.89 17.69 -5.00
C ILE A 202 -14.30 17.48 -6.39
N LEU A 203 -14.65 18.34 -7.36
CA LEU A 203 -14.13 18.23 -8.72
C LEU A 203 -12.60 18.37 -8.77
N ASP A 204 -12.03 19.30 -8.01
CA ASP A 204 -10.58 19.48 -7.88
C ASP A 204 -9.92 18.19 -7.39
N THR A 205 -10.44 17.61 -6.30
CA THR A 205 -9.91 16.37 -5.74
C THR A 205 -10.02 15.23 -6.76
N LEU A 206 -11.16 15.10 -7.46
CA LEU A 206 -11.35 14.07 -8.48
C LEU A 206 -10.36 14.22 -9.64
N ARG A 207 -10.10 15.44 -10.12
CA ARG A 207 -9.12 15.70 -11.19
C ARG A 207 -7.71 15.27 -10.79
N HIS A 208 -7.27 15.58 -9.57
CA HIS A 208 -5.98 15.13 -9.03
C HIS A 208 -5.92 13.61 -8.85
N MET A 209 -7.06 12.94 -8.70
CA MET A 209 -7.12 11.50 -8.51
C MET A 209 -7.10 10.71 -9.81
N VAL A 210 -7.52 11.26 -10.95
CA VAL A 210 -7.68 10.50 -12.21
C VAL A 210 -6.39 9.75 -12.59
N LEU A 211 -5.28 10.46 -12.78
CA LEU A 211 -4.05 9.84 -13.28
C LEU A 211 -3.44 8.86 -12.27
N PRO A 212 -3.27 9.21 -10.97
CA PRO A 212 -2.72 8.26 -10.02
C PRO A 212 -3.61 7.03 -9.84
N VAL A 213 -4.93 7.19 -9.77
CA VAL A 213 -5.86 6.06 -9.59
C VAL A 213 -5.82 5.09 -10.77
N LEU A 214 -5.70 5.59 -12.00
CA LEU A 214 -5.47 4.72 -13.16
C LEU A 214 -4.19 3.88 -13.02
N CYS A 215 -3.12 4.48 -12.48
CA CYS A 215 -1.88 3.77 -12.20
C CYS A 215 -2.05 2.73 -11.08
N TYR A 216 -2.78 3.06 -10.02
CA TYR A 216 -3.12 2.11 -8.95
C TYR A 216 -3.90 0.91 -9.49
N MET A 217 -4.90 1.16 -10.35
CA MET A 217 -5.69 0.11 -10.98
C MET A 217 -4.83 -0.81 -11.85
N LEU A 218 -3.90 -0.24 -12.62
CA LEU A 218 -3.01 -1.00 -13.51
C LEU A 218 -2.27 -2.12 -12.78
N GLY A 219 -1.80 -1.86 -11.55
CA GLY A 219 -1.03 -2.80 -10.75
C GLY A 219 -1.77 -4.10 -10.40
N HIS A 220 -3.11 -4.11 -10.44
CA HIS A 220 -3.93 -5.31 -10.17
C HIS A 220 -4.82 -5.69 -11.37
N PHE A 221 -4.81 -4.88 -12.42
CA PHE A 221 -5.74 -4.97 -13.54
C PHE A 221 -5.74 -6.35 -14.22
N ALA A 222 -4.55 -6.82 -14.61
CA ALA A 222 -4.42 -8.09 -15.31
C ALA A 222 -4.71 -9.28 -14.42
N VAL A 223 -4.13 -9.30 -13.22
CA VAL A 223 -4.29 -10.42 -12.27
C VAL A 223 -5.76 -10.60 -11.91
N LEU A 224 -6.46 -9.54 -11.49
CA LEU A 224 -7.86 -9.65 -11.07
C LEU A 224 -8.80 -9.99 -12.24
N THR A 225 -8.57 -9.39 -13.42
CA THR A 225 -9.39 -9.67 -14.61
C THR A 225 -9.27 -11.14 -15.03
N LEU A 226 -8.04 -11.67 -15.07
CA LEU A 226 -7.79 -13.05 -15.45
C LEU A 226 -8.23 -14.03 -14.37
N LEU A 227 -8.03 -13.70 -13.09
CA LEU A 227 -8.54 -14.51 -11.97
C LEU A 227 -10.06 -14.65 -12.06
N MET A 228 -10.80 -13.56 -12.27
CA MET A 228 -12.25 -13.61 -12.46
C MET A 228 -12.66 -14.42 -13.69
N LYS A 229 -11.97 -14.22 -14.82
CA LYS A 229 -12.23 -15.00 -16.05
C LYS A 229 -12.07 -16.50 -15.78
N ASN A 230 -10.91 -16.90 -15.27
CA ASN A 230 -10.55 -18.31 -15.11
C ASN A 230 -11.42 -18.97 -14.04
N SER A 231 -11.65 -18.30 -12.91
CA SER A 231 -12.54 -18.80 -11.86
C SER A 231 -13.96 -19.02 -12.39
N LEU A 232 -14.48 -18.12 -13.24
CA LEU A 232 -15.81 -18.29 -13.80
C LEU A 232 -15.88 -19.44 -14.82
N LEU A 233 -14.87 -19.58 -15.68
CA LEU A 233 -14.80 -20.70 -16.65
C LEU A 233 -14.71 -22.04 -15.94
N GLU A 234 -13.89 -22.13 -14.88
CA GLU A 234 -13.80 -23.33 -14.06
C GLU A 234 -15.14 -23.70 -13.45
N GLN A 235 -15.85 -22.72 -12.85
CA GLN A 235 -17.17 -22.97 -12.26
C GLN A 235 -18.23 -23.38 -13.29
N ILE A 236 -18.19 -22.82 -14.51
CA ILE A 236 -19.08 -23.22 -15.60
C ILE A 236 -18.88 -24.69 -16.00
N GLY A 237 -17.64 -25.19 -15.91
CA GLY A 237 -17.29 -26.58 -16.26
C GLY A 237 -17.72 -27.64 -15.25
N GLN A 238 -18.24 -27.25 -14.08
CA GLN A 238 -18.55 -28.15 -12.98
C GLN A 238 -19.88 -28.91 -13.16
N ASP A 239 -19.99 -30.12 -12.59
CA ASP A 239 -21.15 -31.00 -12.75
C ASP A 239 -22.46 -30.42 -12.16
N TYR A 240 -22.37 -29.57 -11.14
CA TYR A 240 -23.56 -28.90 -10.61
C TYR A 240 -24.18 -27.93 -11.63
N ILE A 241 -23.38 -27.32 -12.52
CA ILE A 241 -23.88 -26.49 -13.61
C ILE A 241 -24.56 -27.34 -14.67
N ARG A 242 -23.96 -28.47 -15.05
CA ARG A 242 -24.59 -29.43 -15.98
C ARG A 242 -25.94 -29.90 -15.47
N THR A 243 -26.04 -30.16 -14.16
CA THR A 243 -27.30 -30.54 -13.49
C THR A 243 -28.35 -29.42 -13.58
N VAL A 244 -27.96 -28.16 -13.37
CA VAL A 244 -28.86 -27.00 -13.49
C VAL A 244 -29.38 -26.84 -14.93
N LEU A 245 -28.51 -27.03 -15.93
CA LEU A 245 -28.90 -27.00 -17.34
C LEU A 245 -29.83 -28.16 -17.70
N ALA A 246 -29.56 -29.38 -17.21
CA ALA A 246 -30.41 -30.56 -17.42
C ALA A 246 -31.81 -30.39 -16.81
N LYS A 247 -31.95 -29.57 -15.77
CA LYS A 247 -33.25 -29.17 -15.18
C LYS A 247 -33.99 -28.08 -15.99
N GLY A 248 -33.50 -27.72 -17.17
CA GLY A 248 -34.14 -26.76 -18.08
C GLY A 248 -33.77 -25.29 -17.86
N ALA A 249 -32.78 -24.99 -17.00
CA ALA A 249 -32.31 -23.61 -16.84
C ALA A 249 -31.45 -23.16 -18.04
N THR A 250 -31.51 -21.87 -18.39
CA THR A 250 -30.62 -21.29 -19.40
C THR A 250 -29.20 -21.13 -18.86
N LEU A 251 -28.19 -21.10 -19.74
CA LEU A 251 -26.79 -20.83 -19.37
C LEU A 251 -26.65 -19.52 -18.58
N ARG A 252 -27.36 -18.46 -18.99
CA ARG A 252 -27.36 -17.17 -18.28
C ARG A 252 -27.85 -17.32 -16.83
N ARG A 253 -28.91 -18.09 -16.61
CA ARG A 253 -29.44 -18.35 -15.26
C ARG A 253 -28.49 -19.22 -14.44
N ALA A 254 -27.88 -20.23 -15.05
CA ALA A 254 -26.89 -21.08 -14.39
C ALA A 254 -25.64 -20.27 -13.96
N VAL A 255 -25.15 -19.39 -14.84
CA VAL A 255 -23.99 -18.53 -14.58
C VAL A 255 -24.26 -17.55 -13.44
N TRP A 256 -25.29 -16.71 -13.57
CA TRP A 256 -25.54 -15.65 -12.57
C TRP A 256 -26.14 -16.19 -11.26
N GLY A 257 -26.90 -17.28 -11.32
CA GLY A 257 -27.51 -17.90 -10.16
C GLY A 257 -26.56 -18.77 -9.34
N HIS A 258 -25.61 -19.44 -10.00
CA HIS A 258 -24.75 -20.44 -9.36
C HIS A 258 -23.26 -20.21 -9.60
N ALA A 259 -22.79 -20.23 -10.85
CA ALA A 259 -21.35 -20.20 -11.15
C ALA A 259 -20.65 -18.93 -10.62
N PHE A 260 -21.28 -17.77 -10.79
CA PHE A 260 -20.74 -16.48 -10.38
C PHE A 260 -20.48 -16.39 -8.87
N ARG A 261 -21.39 -16.91 -8.05
CA ARG A 261 -21.25 -16.88 -6.59
C ARG A 261 -20.03 -17.68 -6.14
N ASN A 262 -19.79 -18.83 -6.76
CA ASN A 262 -18.64 -19.67 -6.45
C ASN A 262 -17.34 -19.10 -7.05
N ALA A 263 -17.41 -18.44 -8.20
CA ALA A 263 -16.26 -17.80 -8.83
C ALA A 263 -15.75 -16.56 -8.06
N LEU A 264 -16.60 -15.94 -7.23
CA LEU A 264 -16.22 -14.82 -6.37
C LEU A 264 -15.41 -15.22 -5.14
N ILE A 265 -15.43 -16.49 -4.74
CA ILE A 265 -14.73 -16.96 -3.53
C ILE A 265 -13.23 -16.61 -3.55
N PRO A 266 -12.45 -16.99 -4.58
CA PRO A 266 -11.01 -16.66 -4.65
C PRO A 266 -10.74 -15.16 -4.85
N ILE A 267 -11.74 -14.38 -5.24
CA ILE A 267 -11.60 -12.93 -5.42
C ILE A 267 -11.83 -12.23 -4.08
N ALA A 268 -12.82 -12.68 -3.32
CA ALA A 268 -13.15 -12.14 -2.01
C ALA A 268 -12.03 -12.41 -0.98
N THR A 269 -11.24 -13.48 -1.13
CA THR A 269 -10.08 -13.73 -0.26
C THR A 269 -9.02 -12.63 -0.35
N GLY A 270 -8.88 -11.99 -1.52
CA GLY A 270 -7.97 -10.86 -1.72
C GLY A 270 -8.42 -9.56 -1.04
N PHE A 271 -9.63 -9.51 -0.46
CA PHE A 271 -10.15 -8.32 0.20
C PHE A 271 -9.35 -7.94 1.46
N GLY A 272 -8.73 -8.91 2.14
CA GLY A 272 -7.92 -8.65 3.33
C GLY A 272 -6.67 -7.81 3.07
N ASP A 273 -6.16 -7.82 1.83
CA ASP A 273 -4.96 -7.08 1.43
C ASP A 273 -5.20 -5.56 1.39
N VAL A 274 -6.47 -5.13 1.31
CA VAL A 274 -6.87 -3.72 1.35
C VAL A 274 -6.31 -3.00 2.57
N MET A 275 -6.35 -3.64 3.74
CA MET A 275 -5.90 -3.06 5.00
C MET A 275 -4.42 -2.64 4.92
N THR A 276 -3.60 -3.46 4.25
CA THR A 276 -2.17 -3.18 4.05
C THR A 276 -1.96 -2.16 2.94
N LEU A 277 -2.73 -2.27 1.85
CA LEU A 277 -2.66 -1.35 0.71
C LEU A 277 -2.93 0.11 1.11
N MET A 278 -3.86 0.34 2.04
CA MET A 278 -4.20 1.67 2.57
C MET A 278 -3.02 2.38 3.28
N PHE A 279 -2.06 1.62 3.81
CA PHE A 279 -0.89 2.16 4.53
C PHE A 279 0.40 2.06 3.75
N ALA A 280 0.57 1.03 2.92
CA ALA A 280 1.75 0.88 2.09
C ALA A 280 1.75 1.93 0.95
N GLY A 281 0.57 2.32 0.45
CA GLY A 281 0.43 3.14 -0.74
C GLY A 281 1.20 2.54 -1.92
N SER A 282 1.32 3.29 -3.01
CA SER A 282 2.34 2.99 -4.02
C SER A 282 3.40 4.05 -3.95
N VAL A 283 4.50 3.72 -3.26
CA VAL A 283 5.65 4.59 -3.05
C VAL A 283 6.06 5.33 -4.32
N LEU A 284 6.16 4.60 -5.44
CA LEU A 284 6.59 5.16 -6.72
C LEU A 284 5.52 6.02 -7.38
N ILE A 285 4.24 5.62 -7.34
CA ILE A 285 3.14 6.43 -7.90
C ILE A 285 3.01 7.73 -7.10
N GLU A 286 3.05 7.66 -5.77
CA GLU A 286 3.02 8.85 -4.91
C GLU A 286 4.22 9.77 -5.16
N ARG A 287 5.39 9.23 -5.52
CA ARG A 287 6.55 10.04 -5.89
C ARG A 287 6.36 10.73 -7.24
N VAL A 288 5.84 10.03 -8.25
CA VAL A 288 5.62 10.57 -9.62
C VAL A 288 4.60 11.72 -9.62
N PHE A 289 3.50 11.56 -8.87
CA PHE A 289 2.43 12.55 -8.75
C PHE A 289 2.57 13.45 -7.53
N GLU A 290 3.68 13.36 -6.80
CA GLU A 290 3.96 14.15 -5.59
C GLU A 290 2.84 14.11 -4.53
N ILE A 291 2.15 12.98 -4.42
CA ILE A 291 1.06 12.79 -3.47
C ILE A 291 1.66 12.73 -2.06
N PRO A 292 1.15 13.53 -1.10
CA PRO A 292 1.59 13.46 0.30
C PRO A 292 0.91 12.29 1.01
N GLY A 293 1.23 11.06 0.59
CA GLY A 293 0.74 9.83 1.21
C GLY A 293 1.75 9.17 2.15
N MET A 294 1.36 8.02 2.67
CA MET A 294 2.12 7.13 3.54
C MET A 294 3.28 6.45 2.80
N GLY A 295 3.09 6.08 1.53
CA GLY A 295 4.15 5.47 0.72
C GLY A 295 5.31 6.43 0.52
N ARG A 296 5.02 7.67 0.15
CA ARG A 296 6.03 8.73 0.03
C ARG A 296 6.68 9.04 1.38
N LEU A 297 5.91 9.14 2.47
CA LEU A 297 6.47 9.35 3.82
C LEU A 297 7.46 8.23 4.20
N SER A 298 7.13 6.97 3.89
CA SER A 298 8.02 5.83 4.12
C SER A 298 9.31 5.94 3.31
N LEU A 299 9.22 6.30 2.01
CA LEU A 299 10.40 6.50 1.16
C LEU A 299 11.26 7.65 1.64
N ASP A 300 10.65 8.79 1.95
CA ASP A 300 11.33 9.98 2.47
C ASP A 300 12.08 9.62 3.77
N ALA A 301 11.47 8.79 4.64
CA ALA A 301 12.13 8.31 5.86
C ALA A 301 13.31 7.35 5.57
N ILE A 302 13.19 6.45 4.59
CA ILE A 302 14.28 5.54 4.22
C ILE A 302 15.47 6.31 3.63
N VAL A 303 15.20 7.19 2.66
CA VAL A 303 16.22 7.99 1.97
C VAL A 303 16.83 9.01 2.92
N GLY A 304 15.99 9.65 3.72
CA GLY A 304 16.37 10.59 4.76
C GLY A 304 16.92 9.96 6.02
N ARG A 305 17.11 8.62 6.08
CA ARG A 305 17.60 7.86 7.25
C ARG A 305 16.87 8.15 8.56
N ASP A 306 15.59 8.52 8.47
CA ASP A 306 14.71 8.68 9.62
C ASP A 306 14.19 7.31 10.05
N TYR A 307 15.04 6.60 10.79
CA TYR A 307 14.72 5.24 11.24
C TYR A 307 13.52 5.20 12.18
N MET A 308 13.24 6.25 12.95
CA MET A 308 12.09 6.28 13.84
C MET A 308 10.78 6.30 13.06
N VAL A 309 10.69 7.16 12.03
CA VAL A 309 9.52 7.22 11.16
C VAL A 309 9.36 5.93 10.36
N PHE A 310 10.43 5.44 9.74
CA PHE A 310 10.37 4.19 8.97
C PHE A 310 9.93 3.00 9.82
N MET A 311 10.54 2.82 11.01
CA MET A 311 10.18 1.73 11.92
C MET A 311 8.77 1.87 12.48
N GLY A 312 8.32 3.08 12.78
CA GLY A 312 6.95 3.32 13.24
C GLY A 312 5.91 3.01 12.16
N ILE A 313 6.16 3.40 10.89
CA ILE A 313 5.32 3.02 9.75
C ILE A 313 5.32 1.49 9.56
N LEU A 314 6.49 0.85 9.59
CA LEU A 314 6.61 -0.61 9.51
C LEU A 314 5.82 -1.31 10.60
N SER A 315 5.89 -0.82 11.84
CA SER A 315 5.17 -1.42 12.96
C SER A 315 3.66 -1.39 12.71
N LEU A 316 3.15 -0.25 12.26
CA LEU A 316 1.72 -0.06 12.02
C LEU A 316 1.25 -0.89 10.81
N THR A 317 2.01 -0.91 9.71
CA THR A 317 1.70 -1.75 8.56
C THR A 317 1.76 -3.23 8.90
N SER A 318 2.69 -3.65 9.76
CA SER A 318 2.79 -5.05 10.22
C SER A 318 1.58 -5.47 11.04
N ILE A 319 1.15 -4.63 12.00
CA ILE A 319 -0.06 -4.89 12.79
C ILE A 319 -1.28 -4.98 11.87
N LEU A 320 -1.44 -4.03 10.96
CA LEU A 320 -2.58 -4.01 10.04
C LEU A 320 -2.55 -5.16 9.03
N GLY A 321 -1.37 -5.59 8.57
CA GLY A 321 -1.23 -6.76 7.73
C GLY A 321 -1.61 -8.05 8.46
N LEU A 322 -1.21 -8.19 9.73
CA LEU A 322 -1.62 -9.32 10.57
C LEU A 322 -3.14 -9.31 10.80
N LEU A 323 -3.73 -8.15 11.11
CA LEU A 323 -5.19 -8.00 11.26
C LEU A 323 -5.93 -8.26 9.94
N GLY A 324 -5.44 -7.73 8.82
CA GLY A 324 -6.02 -7.93 7.49
C GLY A 324 -6.01 -9.39 7.06
N ARG A 325 -4.93 -10.12 7.38
CA ARG A 325 -4.87 -11.58 7.21
C ARG A 325 -5.94 -12.29 8.05
N MET A 326 -6.15 -11.88 9.30
CA MET A 326 -7.21 -12.48 10.16
C MET A 326 -8.62 -12.19 9.61
N VAL A 327 -8.85 -10.99 9.07
CA VAL A 327 -10.12 -10.64 8.41
C VAL A 327 -10.32 -11.48 7.14
N SER A 328 -9.27 -11.72 6.36
CA SER A 328 -9.33 -12.59 5.17
C SER A 328 -9.74 -14.02 5.52
N ASP A 329 -9.19 -14.60 6.58
CA ASP A 329 -9.59 -15.96 6.99
C ASP A 329 -11.04 -16.00 7.46
N LEU A 330 -11.50 -14.96 8.15
CA LEU A 330 -12.90 -14.85 8.56
C LEU A 330 -13.81 -14.77 7.34
N ALA A 331 -13.46 -13.93 6.36
CA ALA A 331 -14.19 -13.84 5.10
C ALA A 331 -14.24 -15.20 4.40
N TYR A 332 -13.12 -15.94 4.38
CA TYR A 332 -13.05 -17.26 3.77
C TYR A 332 -13.99 -18.27 4.44
N VAL A 333 -14.04 -18.31 5.78
CA VAL A 333 -14.95 -19.18 6.54
C VAL A 333 -16.42 -18.79 6.39
N LEU A 334 -16.71 -17.49 6.28
CA LEU A 334 -18.08 -17.00 6.08
C LEU A 334 -18.60 -17.36 4.69
N ILE A 335 -17.73 -17.32 3.68
CA ILE A 335 -18.07 -17.59 2.29
C ILE A 335 -18.16 -19.10 2.02
N ASP A 336 -17.21 -19.90 2.52
CA ASP A 336 -17.26 -21.36 2.43
C ASP A 336 -17.27 -22.01 3.83
N PRO A 337 -18.45 -22.27 4.41
CA PRO A 337 -18.58 -22.87 5.74
C PRO A 337 -18.19 -24.36 5.78
N ARG A 338 -17.88 -25.00 4.64
CA ARG A 338 -17.43 -26.41 4.58
C ARG A 338 -15.96 -26.55 4.99
N ILE A 339 -15.24 -25.44 5.04
CA ILE A 339 -13.83 -25.39 5.42
C ILE A 339 -13.76 -25.42 6.95
N ASN A 340 -13.41 -26.60 7.48
CA ASN A 340 -13.09 -26.77 8.88
C ASN A 340 -11.57 -26.69 9.05
N PHE A 341 -11.10 -25.70 9.81
CA PHE A 341 -9.71 -25.62 10.26
C PHE A 341 -9.46 -26.70 11.33
N LYS A 342 -9.42 -27.97 10.91
CA LYS A 342 -8.94 -29.05 11.78
C LYS A 342 -7.47 -28.76 12.10
N SER A 343 -7.13 -28.85 13.38
CA SER A 343 -5.76 -28.67 13.86
C SER A 343 -4.83 -29.62 13.13
N SER A 344 -3.95 -29.07 12.28
CA SER A 344 -2.62 -29.63 12.10
C SER A 344 -1.70 -29.06 13.17
#